data_AF-A0A0R1P7L7-F1
#
_entry.id   AF-A0A0R1P7L7-F1
#
_cell.length_a   1.000
_cell.length_b   1.000
_cell.length_c   1.000
_cell.angle_alpha   90.00
_cell.angle_beta   90.00
_cell.angle_gamma   90.00
#
_symmetry.space_group_name_H-M   'P 1'
#
loop_
_entity.id
_entity.type
_entity.pdbx_description
1 polymer ?
#
loop_
_entity_poly.entity_id
_entity_poly.type
_entity_poly.pdbx_seq_one_letter_code
_entity_poly.pdbx_strand_id
1 'polypeptide(L)'
;MVSDDIILIPAAGMHSIEQDFEKDPKHELIITIGSYNYSGTAGMGRGYHIHGSGQFINEGAYFDQMKAQFDWIRTVLVVKIHDVEQKIIE
;
A
#
# COMPACT_ATOMS: atom_id res chain seq x y z
N MET A 1 1.26 -13.64 1.23
CA MET A 1 0.49 -13.56 2.49
C MET A 1 0.51 -12.11 2.93
N VAL A 2 -0.64 -11.54 3.25
CA VAL A 2 -0.76 -10.29 4.00
C VAL A 2 -0.72 -10.75 5.45
N SER A 3 0.33 -10.43 6.20
CA SER A 3 0.17 -10.42 7.66
C SER A 3 -0.78 -9.28 8.00
N ASP A 4 -1.55 -9.39 9.08
CA ASP A 4 -2.64 -8.44 9.40
C ASP A 4 -2.23 -6.96 9.28
N ASP A 5 -0.96 -6.63 9.51
CA ASP A 5 -0.43 -5.26 9.50
C ASP A 5 0.50 -4.91 8.31
N ILE A 6 0.57 -5.75 7.25
CA ILE A 6 1.47 -5.49 6.11
C ILE A 6 0.74 -5.58 4.76
N ILE A 7 0.87 -4.54 3.95
CA ILE A 7 0.44 -4.53 2.55
C ILE A 7 1.66 -4.69 1.64
N LEU A 8 1.57 -5.59 0.66
CA LEU A 8 2.57 -5.75 -0.39
C LEU A 8 2.04 -5.18 -1.69
N ILE A 9 2.72 -4.16 -2.23
CA ILE A 9 2.33 -3.50 -3.47
C ILE A 9 3.39 -3.79 -4.56
N PRO A 10 3.03 -4.48 -5.65
CA PRO A 10 3.96 -4.77 -6.75
C PRO A 10 4.33 -3.48 -7.49
N ALA A 11 5.62 -3.25 -7.76
CA ALA A 11 6.08 -2.05 -8.44
C ALA A 11 7.06 -2.36 -9.57
N ALA A 12 6.70 -1.94 -10.79
CA ALA A 12 7.64 -1.73 -11.90
C ALA A 12 8.16 -0.28 -11.91
N GLY A 13 7.28 0.69 -11.61
CA GLY A 13 7.60 2.12 -11.54
C GLY A 13 7.76 2.62 -10.10
N MET A 14 7.01 3.65 -9.74
CA MET A 14 7.01 4.33 -8.42
C MET A 14 8.32 5.04 -8.06
N HIS A 15 9.16 5.39 -9.06
CA HIS A 15 10.42 6.11 -8.82
C HIS A 15 10.25 7.47 -8.15
N SER A 16 9.15 8.19 -8.42
CA SER A 16 8.87 9.44 -7.72
C SER A 16 8.64 9.22 -6.22
N ILE A 17 7.94 8.14 -5.84
CA ILE A 17 7.72 7.78 -4.42
C ILE A 17 9.06 7.38 -3.77
N GLU A 18 9.92 6.63 -4.46
CA GLU A 18 11.27 6.34 -3.96
C GLU A 18 12.09 7.61 -3.71
N GLN A 19 12.04 8.58 -4.64
CA GLN A 19 12.72 9.87 -4.48
C GLN A 19 12.14 10.72 -3.35
N ASP A 20 10.84 10.60 -3.07
CA ASP A 20 10.22 11.29 -1.96
C ASP A 20 10.58 10.64 -0.62
N PHE A 21 10.77 9.32 -0.59
CA PHE A 21 11.29 8.61 0.60
C PHE A 21 12.69 9.06 0.99
N GLU A 22 13.57 9.33 0.02
CA GLU A 22 14.91 9.90 0.31
C GLU A 22 14.85 11.23 1.08
N LYS A 23 13.72 11.96 0.99
CA LYS A 23 13.51 13.26 1.65
C LYS A 23 12.71 13.16 2.94
N ASP A 24 12.01 12.05 3.17
CA ASP A 24 11.23 11.80 4.38
C ASP A 24 11.83 10.63 5.17
N PRO A 25 12.59 10.88 6.25
CA PRO A 25 13.24 9.81 7.02
C PRO A 25 12.26 8.84 7.70
N LYS A 26 10.96 9.17 7.76
CA LYS A 26 9.92 8.29 8.31
C LYS A 26 9.22 7.45 7.24
N HIS A 27 9.41 7.78 5.96
CA HIS A 27 8.73 7.15 4.82
C HIS A 27 7.22 7.01 5.02
N GLU A 28 6.57 8.05 5.55
CA GLU A 28 5.14 8.01 5.87
C GLU A 28 4.30 7.98 4.59
N LEU A 29 3.22 7.20 4.63
CA LEU A 29 2.30 6.97 3.53
C LEU A 29 0.86 7.12 4.00
N ILE A 30 0.03 7.66 3.12
CA ILE A 30 -1.42 7.58 3.21
C ILE A 30 -1.91 6.87 1.95
N ILE A 31 -2.59 5.75 2.13
CA ILE A 31 -3.18 4.97 1.03
C ILE A 31 -4.69 5.06 1.16
N THR A 32 -5.33 5.63 0.15
CA THR A 32 -6.79 5.66 0.07
C THR A 32 -7.27 4.56 -0.86
N ILE A 33 -8.11 3.66 -0.33
CA ILE A 33 -8.80 2.64 -1.11
C ILE A 33 -10.30 2.79 -0.96
N GLY A 34 -11.06 2.53 -2.01
CA GLY A 34 -12.51 2.60 -1.95
C GLY A 34 -13.18 1.73 -3.00
N SER A 35 -14.41 1.32 -2.72
CA SER A 35 -15.23 0.55 -3.64
C SER A 35 -16.70 0.92 -3.49
N TYR A 36 -17.37 1.11 -4.63
CA TYR A 36 -18.81 1.37 -4.69
C TYR A 36 -19.66 0.16 -4.28
N ASN A 37 -19.11 -1.05 -4.38
CA ASN A 37 -19.85 -2.30 -4.17
C ASN A 37 -20.19 -2.59 -2.70
N TYR A 38 -19.72 -1.76 -1.77
CA TYR A 38 -19.91 -1.94 -0.34
C TYR A 38 -20.64 -0.76 0.27
N SER A 39 -21.53 -1.01 1.21
CA SER A 39 -22.28 0.05 1.90
C SER A 39 -21.37 0.88 2.79
N GLY A 40 -21.37 2.19 2.57
CA GLY A 40 -20.75 3.17 3.46
C GLY A 40 -21.67 3.61 4.59
N THR A 41 -21.30 4.70 5.24
CA THR A 41 -22.07 5.32 6.33
C THR A 41 -23.26 6.13 5.83
N ALA A 42 -23.22 6.65 4.59
CA ALA A 42 -24.25 7.54 4.02
C ALA A 42 -24.89 7.01 2.72
N GLY A 43 -24.52 5.82 2.24
CA GLY A 43 -25.00 5.26 0.98
C GLY A 43 -24.12 4.12 0.48
N MET A 44 -24.29 3.70 -0.77
CA MET A 44 -23.34 2.77 -1.39
C MET A 44 -22.01 3.48 -1.68
N GLY A 45 -20.91 2.77 -1.47
CA GLY A 45 -19.57 3.32 -1.48
C GLY A 45 -18.94 3.30 -0.09
N ARG A 46 -17.86 2.54 0.06
CA ARG A 46 -17.03 2.52 1.27
C ARG A 46 -15.57 2.75 0.90
N GLY A 47 -14.91 3.62 1.66
CA GLY A 47 -13.48 3.88 1.52
C GLY A 47 -12.74 3.88 2.85
N TYR A 48 -11.44 3.67 2.76
CA TYR A 48 -10.53 3.64 3.89
C TYR A 48 -9.29 4.48 3.58
N HIS A 49 -8.82 5.21 4.58
CA HIS A 49 -7.49 5.78 4.64
C HIS A 49 -6.62 4.88 5.49
N ILE A 50 -5.53 4.40 4.92
CA ILE A 50 -4.55 3.57 5.60
C ILE A 50 -3.31 4.43 5.80
N HIS A 51 -2.94 4.63 7.05
CA HIS A 51 -1.74 5.33 7.46
C HIS A 51 -0.65 4.30 7.78
N GLY A 52 0.57 4.52 7.31
CA GLY A 52 1.65 3.56 7.47
C GLY A 52 3.00 4.09 7.00
N SER A 53 4.03 3.26 7.09
CA SER A 53 5.36 3.56 6.56
C SER A 53 5.76 2.57 5.46
N GLY A 54 6.41 3.06 4.41
CA GLY A 54 6.84 2.27 3.26
C GLY A 54 8.31 1.84 3.30
N GLN A 55 8.60 0.70 2.68
CA GLN A 55 9.94 0.27 2.33
C GLN A 55 9.91 -0.48 0.98
N PHE A 56 10.80 -0.11 0.07
CA PHE A 56 11.00 -0.85 -1.17
C PHE A 56 11.98 -2.01 -0.96
N ILE A 57 11.64 -3.21 -1.45
CA ILE A 57 12.50 -4.40 -1.42
C ILE A 57 12.55 -5.09 -2.78
N ASN A 58 13.74 -5.54 -3.19
CA ASN A 58 13.96 -6.25 -4.46
C ASN A 58 14.53 -7.67 -4.27
N GLU A 59 14.53 -8.15 -3.03
CA GLU A 59 14.99 -9.48 -2.65
C GLU A 59 14.25 -9.97 -1.40
N GLY A 60 14.39 -11.27 -1.11
CA GLY A 60 13.77 -11.92 0.04
C GLY A 60 12.35 -12.41 -0.20
N ALA A 61 11.79 -13.09 0.80
CA ALA A 61 10.57 -13.90 0.64
C ALA A 61 9.36 -13.13 0.08
N TYR A 62 9.16 -11.88 0.51
CA TYR A 62 8.06 -11.05 -0.01
C TYR A 62 8.28 -10.65 -1.47
N PHE A 63 9.50 -10.34 -1.88
CA PHE A 63 9.82 -10.08 -3.27
C PHE A 63 9.64 -11.35 -4.12
N ASP A 64 10.22 -12.48 -3.70
CA ASP A 64 10.16 -13.74 -4.44
C ASP A 64 8.70 -14.19 -4.67
N GLN A 65 7.87 -14.10 -3.63
CA GLN A 65 6.45 -14.44 -3.69
C GLN A 65 5.69 -13.53 -4.67
N MET A 66 5.98 -12.22 -4.67
CA MET A 66 5.32 -11.27 -5.57
C MET A 66 5.82 -11.41 -7.00
N LYS A 67 7.12 -11.65 -7.21
CA LYS A 67 7.73 -11.85 -8.54
C LYS A 67 7.20 -13.10 -9.23
N ALA A 68 6.90 -14.15 -8.46
CA ALA A 68 6.25 -15.35 -8.97
C ALA A 68 4.81 -15.09 -9.49
N GLN A 69 4.11 -14.11 -8.94
CA GLN A 69 2.75 -13.72 -9.36
C GLN A 69 2.76 -12.61 -10.42
N PHE A 70 3.74 -11.72 -10.36
CA PHE A 70 3.88 -10.53 -11.18
C PHE A 70 5.31 -10.47 -11.73
N ASP A 71 5.57 -11.20 -12.81
CA ASP A 71 6.90 -11.32 -13.43
C ASP A 71 7.50 -10.00 -13.95
N TRP A 72 6.68 -8.97 -14.10
CA TRP A 72 7.06 -7.64 -14.56
C TRP A 72 7.59 -6.70 -13.47
N ILE A 73 7.51 -7.07 -12.19
CA ILE A 73 7.91 -6.17 -11.09
C ILE A 73 9.43 -6.05 -10.97
N ARG A 74 9.93 -4.87 -10.58
CA ARG A 74 11.34 -4.67 -10.20
C ARG A 74 11.56 -4.70 -8.69
N THR A 75 10.53 -4.34 -7.93
CA THR A 75 10.57 -4.18 -6.48
C THR A 75 9.16 -4.36 -5.91
N VAL A 76 9.05 -4.53 -4.60
CA VAL A 76 7.81 -4.53 -3.83
C VAL A 76 7.86 -3.37 -2.85
N LEU A 77 6.82 -2.54 -2.85
CA LEU A 77 6.59 -1.59 -1.76
C LEU A 77 5.88 -2.34 -0.62
N VAL A 78 6.62 -2.59 0.45
CA VAL A 78 6.13 -3.14 1.70
C VAL A 78 5.64 -1.99 2.55
N VAL A 79 4.36 -2.02 2.93
CA VAL A 79 3.75 -0.99 3.77
C VAL A 79 3.41 -1.60 5.11
N LYS A 80 4.01 -1.08 6.17
CA LYS A 80 3.60 -1.40 7.54
C LYS A 80 2.45 -0.48 7.93
N ILE A 81 1.31 -1.06 8.30
CA ILE A 81 0.12 -0.31 8.71
C ILE A 81 0.31 0.21 10.14
N HIS A 82 -0.04 1.48 10.35
CA HIS A 82 -0.12 2.13 11.66
C HIS A 82 -1.57 2.33 12.10
N ASP A 83 -2.43 2.77 11.17
CA ASP A 83 -3.83 3.04 11.43
C ASP A 83 -4.68 2.89 10.17
N VAL A 84 -5.97 2.58 10.35
CA VAL A 84 -6.95 2.43 9.27
C VAL A 84 -8.24 3.14 9.65
N GLU A 85 -8.54 4.23 8.95
CA GLU A 85 -9.75 5.02 9.15
C GLU A 85 -10.75 4.76 8.03
N GLN A 86 -12.00 4.43 8.36
CA GLN A 86 -13.08 4.45 7.36
C GLN A 86 -13.51 5.90 7.12
N LYS A 87 -13.31 6.41 5.90
CA LYS A 87 -13.79 7.75 5.51
C LYS A 87 -15.19 7.65 4.93
N ILE A 88 -16.05 8.58 5.37
CA ILE A 88 -17.33 8.87 4.74
C ILE A 88 -17.01 9.51 3.39
N ILE A 89 -17.54 8.96 2.29
CA ILE A 89 -17.58 9.69 1.02
C ILE A 89 -18.68 10.74 1.20
N GLU A 90 -18.31 11.99 1.46
CA GLU A 90 -19.23 13.15 1.44
C GLU A 90 -19.67 13.48 0.01
#